data_AF-A0A4C1Y0D7-F1
#
_entry.id   AF-A0A4C1Y0D7-F1
#
_cell.length_a   1.000
_cell.length_b   1.000
_cell.length_c   1.000
_cell.angle_alpha   90.00
_cell.angle_beta   90.00
_cell.angle_gamma   90.00
#
_symmetry.space_group_name_H-M   'P 1'
#
loop_
_entity.id
_entity.type
_entity.pdbx_description
1 polymer ?
#
loop_
_entity_poly.entity_id
_entity_poly.type
_entity_poly.pdbx_seq_one_letter_code
_entity_poly.pdbx_strand_id
1 'polypeptide(L)'
;MKFLYVFFIFLAVINADEHTHTYNDGEQVVLWMNTVGPYHNRQETYAYYSLPFCVSNKVSIGHYHETLSEALQGVELEFSGLDIKFKGNALPQEICPVTVNDQAYKAFVYAVKNHYWYQMYIDDLPIWGIVGEVDGDNYYIWTHKKFDIGYNGNRIVEVNLTAENKEPLTPDAIITFTYEVNWKKSNIKFEDRFDKYLDPNFFQHRIHWFSIFNSFMMVIFLVGLVSMILMRTLRKDYARYSKDDDLDDLEKDLGDEYGWKQVHGDVFRPVPHLALFSALIGAVKVFHTTQGLSGKGLKD
;
A
#
# COMPACT_ATOMS: atom_id res chain seq x y z
N MET A 1 -16.24 -55.28 3.03
CA MET A 1 -15.05 -55.08 3.89
C MET A 1 -13.77 -54.84 3.07
N LYS A 2 -13.76 -53.93 2.09
CA LYS A 2 -12.54 -53.57 1.31
C LYS A 2 -12.47 -52.11 0.84
N PHE A 3 -13.44 -51.27 1.21
CA PHE A 3 -13.52 -49.88 0.75
C PHE A 3 -13.13 -48.83 1.80
N LEU A 4 -12.81 -49.24 3.04
CA LEU A 4 -12.49 -48.32 4.13
C LEU A 4 -10.99 -47.99 4.27
N TYR A 5 -10.11 -48.68 3.54
CA TYR A 5 -8.66 -48.55 3.69
C TYR A 5 -8.00 -47.52 2.77
N VAL A 6 -8.77 -46.87 1.88
CA VAL A 6 -8.21 -45.91 0.90
C VAL A 6 -8.31 -44.45 1.39
N PHE A 7 -8.99 -44.17 2.51
CA PHE A 7 -9.28 -42.80 2.94
C PHE A 7 -8.32 -42.21 4.00
N PHE A 8 -7.23 -42.89 4.38
CA PHE A 8 -6.35 -42.43 5.47
C PHE A 8 -4.85 -42.44 5.14
N ILE A 9 -4.49 -42.30 3.86
CA ILE A 9 -3.12 -42.04 3.41
C ILE A 9 -3.11 -40.75 2.58
N PHE A 10 -3.59 -39.68 3.19
CA PHE A 10 -3.14 -38.31 2.90
C PHE A 10 -2.66 -37.74 4.23
N LEU A 11 -1.69 -38.43 4.85
CA LEU A 11 -0.75 -37.73 5.71
C LEU A 11 0.03 -36.83 4.76
N ALA A 12 -0.48 -35.63 4.55
CA ALA A 12 0.30 -34.55 3.98
C ALA A 12 1.59 -34.52 4.79
N VAL A 13 2.69 -34.91 4.15
CA VAL A 13 4.01 -34.65 4.70
C VAL A 13 4.09 -33.14 4.68
N ILE A 14 3.76 -32.50 5.81
CA ILE A 14 4.03 -31.09 6.01
C ILE A 14 5.55 -31.03 6.04
N ASN A 15 6.14 -30.77 4.88
CA ASN A 15 7.56 -30.45 4.82
C ASN A 15 7.70 -29.13 5.58
N ALA A 16 8.44 -29.20 6.68
CA ALA A 16 9.06 -28.03 7.26
C ALA A 16 9.91 -27.40 6.14
N ASP A 17 9.65 -26.14 5.87
CA ASP A 17 10.24 -25.37 4.77
C ASP A 17 10.03 -23.88 5.05
N GLU A 18 10.79 -23.02 4.37
CA GLU A 18 10.71 -21.55 4.46
C GLU A 18 9.27 -21.05 4.26
N HIS A 19 8.53 -21.62 3.31
CA HIS A 19 7.13 -21.26 3.06
C HIS A 19 6.15 -21.61 4.20
N THR A 20 6.54 -22.55 5.07
CA THR A 20 5.75 -22.93 6.26
C THR A 20 6.31 -22.30 7.54
N HIS A 21 7.38 -21.50 7.42
CA HIS A 21 8.12 -20.85 8.51
C HIS A 21 8.46 -21.80 9.65
N THR A 22 8.71 -23.06 9.33
CA THR A 22 8.98 -24.12 10.31
C THR A 22 10.20 -24.88 9.83
N TYR A 23 11.18 -25.07 10.72
CA TYR A 23 12.50 -25.60 10.39
C TYR A 23 12.86 -26.78 11.28
N ASN A 24 13.57 -27.74 10.73
CA ASN A 24 14.26 -28.79 11.48
C ASN A 24 15.63 -28.33 11.93
N ASP A 25 16.13 -28.91 13.02
CA ASP A 25 17.45 -28.59 13.55
C ASP A 25 18.53 -28.94 12.52
N GLY A 26 19.41 -27.98 12.21
CA GLY A 26 20.46 -28.12 11.20
C GLY A 26 20.01 -27.95 9.74
N GLU A 27 18.72 -27.66 9.50
CA GLU A 27 18.19 -27.34 8.17
C GLU A 27 18.77 -26.03 7.65
N GLN A 28 18.94 -25.92 6.33
CA GLN A 28 19.48 -24.72 5.70
C GLN A 28 18.47 -23.58 5.82
N VAL A 29 18.93 -22.43 6.30
CA VAL A 29 18.16 -21.18 6.31
C VAL A 29 18.74 -20.28 5.22
N VAL A 30 17.87 -19.78 4.35
CA VAL A 30 18.27 -18.94 3.22
C VAL A 30 18.26 -17.47 3.65
N LEU A 31 19.33 -16.75 3.27
CA LEU A 31 19.40 -15.29 3.37
C LEU A 31 19.28 -14.72 1.95
N TRP A 32 18.25 -13.92 1.73
CA TRP A 32 17.95 -13.26 0.47
C TRP A 32 18.47 -11.82 0.49
N MET A 33 19.25 -11.47 -0.52
CA MET A 33 19.67 -10.11 -0.81
C MET A 33 18.59 -9.45 -1.67
N ASN A 34 18.17 -8.24 -1.31
CA ASN A 34 17.14 -7.53 -2.07
C ASN A 34 17.71 -6.27 -2.71
N THR A 35 17.64 -5.14 -2.01
CA THR A 35 17.97 -3.84 -2.59
C THR A 35 18.99 -3.06 -1.77
N VAL A 36 19.65 -2.13 -2.43
CA VAL A 36 20.50 -1.07 -1.85
C VAL A 36 19.98 0.29 -2.28
N GLY A 37 20.11 1.30 -1.43
CA GLY A 37 19.70 2.67 -1.78
C GLY A 37 20.09 3.72 -0.75
N PRO A 38 20.02 5.00 -1.10
CA PRO A 38 20.29 6.11 -0.17
C PRO A 38 19.25 6.19 0.94
N TYR A 39 19.68 6.44 2.18
CA TYR A 39 18.77 6.57 3.31
C TYR A 39 17.80 7.76 3.16
N HIS A 40 18.26 8.84 2.55
CA HIS A 40 17.49 10.08 2.38
C HIS A 40 16.42 10.01 1.28
N ASN A 41 16.56 9.09 0.32
CA ASN A 41 15.63 8.94 -0.80
C ASN A 41 15.15 7.49 -0.92
N ARG A 42 14.10 7.15 -0.18
CA ARG A 42 13.55 5.78 -0.12
C ARG A 42 12.89 5.29 -1.42
N GLN A 43 12.63 6.17 -2.38
CA GLN A 43 12.07 5.79 -3.68
C GLN A 43 13.13 5.28 -4.65
N GLU A 44 14.39 5.55 -4.36
CA GLU A 44 15.53 5.13 -5.16
C GLU A 44 16.11 3.84 -4.58
N THR A 45 15.90 2.73 -5.28
CA THR A 45 16.38 1.41 -4.88
C THR A 45 16.98 0.70 -6.08
N TYR A 46 18.15 0.08 -5.87
CA TYR A 46 18.88 -0.70 -6.87
C TYR A 46 19.05 -2.13 -6.35
N ALA A 47 19.34 -3.09 -7.23
CA ALA A 47 19.67 -4.46 -6.82
C ALA A 47 20.90 -4.48 -5.91
N TYR A 48 20.94 -5.39 -4.93
CA TYR A 48 22.03 -5.45 -3.94
C TYR A 48 23.43 -5.52 -4.58
N TYR A 49 23.60 -6.33 -5.63
CA TYR A 49 24.88 -6.52 -6.34
C TYR A 49 25.16 -5.45 -7.41
N SER A 50 24.36 -4.38 -7.46
CA SER A 50 24.75 -3.16 -8.19
C SER A 50 25.97 -2.49 -7.55
N LEU A 51 26.14 -2.67 -6.23
CA LEU A 51 27.39 -2.38 -5.55
C LEU A 51 28.34 -3.58 -5.69
N PRO A 52 29.66 -3.34 -5.79
CA PRO A 52 30.68 -4.36 -6.06
C PRO A 52 30.99 -5.20 -4.81
N PHE A 53 29.96 -5.70 -4.14
CA PHE A 53 30.07 -6.76 -3.14
C PHE A 53 30.41 -8.08 -3.84
N CYS A 54 31.07 -8.97 -3.10
CA CYS A 54 31.32 -10.30 -3.64
C CYS A 54 30.11 -11.21 -3.52
N VAL A 55 30.03 -12.16 -4.45
CA VAL A 55 29.08 -13.25 -4.48
C VAL A 55 29.76 -14.49 -3.90
N SER A 56 29.09 -15.19 -2.99
CA SER A 56 29.62 -16.44 -2.44
C SER A 56 29.65 -17.54 -3.52
N ASN A 57 30.58 -18.49 -3.40
CA ASN A 57 30.79 -19.57 -4.37
C ASN A 57 29.66 -20.63 -4.41
N LYS A 58 28.65 -20.54 -3.53
CA LYS A 58 27.50 -21.47 -3.55
C LYS A 58 26.48 -21.02 -4.60
N VAL A 59 26.43 -21.76 -5.72
CA VAL A 59 25.61 -21.42 -6.90
C VAL A 59 24.19 -22.03 -6.86
N SER A 60 23.93 -23.03 -6.03
CA SER A 60 22.63 -23.72 -6.01
C SER A 60 21.97 -23.72 -4.65
N ILE A 61 20.68 -23.37 -4.66
CA ILE A 61 19.75 -23.51 -3.56
C ILE A 61 19.13 -24.91 -3.68
N GLY A 62 18.84 -25.56 -2.55
CA GLY A 62 18.11 -26.83 -2.56
C GLY A 62 16.75 -26.69 -3.22
N HIS A 63 16.01 -25.62 -2.89
CA HIS A 63 14.68 -25.30 -3.40
C HIS A 63 14.43 -23.78 -3.28
N TYR A 64 13.97 -23.12 -4.35
CA TYR A 64 13.30 -21.82 -4.27
C TYR A 64 12.35 -21.69 -5.46
N HIS A 65 11.15 -21.16 -5.22
CA HIS A 65 10.21 -20.76 -6.26
C HIS A 65 9.73 -19.35 -5.91
N GLU A 66 9.90 -18.41 -6.84
CA GLU A 66 9.31 -17.08 -6.72
C GLU A 66 7.78 -17.21 -6.64
N THR A 67 7.20 -16.55 -5.66
CA THR A 67 5.74 -16.44 -5.56
C THR A 67 5.21 -15.39 -6.53
N LEU A 68 3.95 -15.54 -6.97
CA LEU A 68 3.29 -14.55 -7.82
C LEU A 68 3.30 -13.15 -7.18
N SER A 69 3.18 -13.10 -5.86
CA SER A 69 3.19 -11.86 -5.08
C SER A 69 4.52 -11.13 -5.16
N GLU A 70 5.64 -11.85 -5.05
CA GLU A 70 7.00 -11.29 -5.17
C GLU A 70 7.26 -10.78 -6.58
N ALA A 71 6.87 -11.56 -7.60
CA ALA A 71 6.99 -11.15 -8.99
C ALA A 71 6.17 -9.87 -9.29
N LEU A 72 4.97 -9.73 -8.72
CA LEU A 72 4.14 -8.53 -8.85
C LEU A 72 4.68 -7.32 -8.07
N GLN A 73 5.35 -7.56 -6.94
CA GLN A 73 6.00 -6.51 -6.17
C GLN A 73 7.27 -5.99 -6.87
N GLY A 74 7.82 -6.77 -7.81
CA GLY A 74 9.03 -6.42 -8.56
C GLY A 74 10.28 -6.50 -7.70
N VAL A 75 10.29 -7.38 -6.68
CA VAL A 75 11.48 -7.64 -5.87
C VAL A 75 12.38 -8.62 -6.61
N GLU A 76 13.67 -8.29 -6.70
CA GLU A 76 14.69 -9.14 -7.30
C GLU A 76 15.50 -9.75 -6.14
N LEU A 77 15.00 -10.88 -5.61
CA LEU A 77 15.63 -11.58 -4.49
C LEU A 77 16.78 -12.43 -5.00
N GLU A 78 18.00 -12.06 -4.63
CA GLU A 78 19.20 -12.79 -4.99
C GLU A 78 19.74 -13.60 -3.81
N PHE A 79 20.20 -14.82 -4.08
CA PHE A 79 20.71 -15.69 -3.04
C PHE A 79 22.08 -15.24 -2.55
N SER A 80 22.22 -15.04 -1.23
CA SER A 80 23.49 -14.60 -0.62
C SER A 80 24.62 -15.64 -0.69
N GLY A 81 24.29 -16.93 -0.80
CA GLY A 81 25.26 -18.02 -0.79
C GLY A 81 25.94 -18.31 0.57
N LEU A 82 25.42 -17.76 1.67
CA LEU A 82 25.92 -18.06 3.03
C LEU A 82 25.40 -19.42 3.53
N ASP A 83 26.21 -20.15 4.31
CA ASP A 83 25.82 -21.43 4.91
C ASP A 83 25.24 -21.22 6.31
N ILE A 84 23.96 -20.84 6.37
CA ILE A 84 23.25 -20.67 7.65
C ILE A 84 22.43 -21.93 7.92
N LYS A 85 22.59 -22.49 9.12
CA LYS A 85 21.83 -23.67 9.57
C LYS A 85 20.98 -23.34 10.77
N PHE A 86 19.73 -23.80 10.79
CA PHE A 86 18.79 -23.55 11.87
C PHE A 86 19.33 -24.11 13.20
N LYS A 87 19.39 -23.27 14.23
CA LYS A 87 20.01 -23.55 15.55
C LYS A 87 21.50 -23.95 15.50
N GLY A 88 22.17 -23.81 14.35
CA GLY A 88 23.60 -24.05 14.19
C GLY A 88 24.37 -22.75 14.24
N ASN A 89 25.04 -22.47 15.37
CA ASN A 89 25.94 -21.30 15.46
C ASN A 89 27.10 -21.45 14.47
N ALA A 90 27.40 -20.38 13.76
CA ALA A 90 28.53 -20.31 12.85
C ALA A 90 29.54 -19.30 13.41
N LEU A 91 30.75 -19.78 13.65
CA LEU A 91 31.90 -18.91 13.96
C LEU A 91 32.19 -17.97 12.78
N PRO A 92 32.95 -16.89 13.00
CA PRO A 92 33.34 -15.98 11.92
C PRO A 92 33.96 -16.73 10.74
N GLN A 93 33.31 -16.63 9.58
CA GLN A 93 33.71 -17.23 8.32
C GLN A 93 33.92 -16.16 7.26
N GLU A 94 34.89 -16.39 6.39
CA GLU A 94 35.11 -15.54 5.21
C GLU A 94 34.07 -15.87 4.15
N ILE A 95 33.43 -14.84 3.61
CA ILE A 95 32.52 -14.96 2.47
C ILE A 95 33.38 -14.98 1.20
N CYS A 96 34.10 -13.88 0.97
CA CYS A 96 34.97 -13.70 -0.19
C CYS A 96 35.81 -12.41 -0.08
N PRO A 97 37.02 -12.39 -0.65
CA PRO A 97 37.79 -11.19 -0.85
C PRO A 97 37.30 -10.41 -2.08
N VAL A 98 37.29 -9.07 -1.98
CA VAL A 98 37.01 -8.14 -3.08
C VAL A 98 38.21 -7.23 -3.29
N THR A 99 38.67 -7.13 -4.53
CA THR A 99 39.65 -6.11 -4.91
C THR A 99 38.94 -4.81 -5.26
N VAL A 100 39.30 -3.73 -4.58
CA VAL A 100 38.70 -2.41 -4.75
C VAL A 100 39.33 -1.70 -5.95
N ASN A 101 38.94 -2.10 -7.15
CA ASN A 101 39.31 -1.43 -8.40
C ASN A 101 38.80 0.04 -8.41
N ASP A 102 39.33 0.90 -9.28
CA ASP A 102 38.90 2.32 -9.36
C ASP A 102 37.38 2.52 -9.51
N GLN A 103 36.71 1.69 -10.32
CA GLN A 103 35.24 1.72 -10.44
C GLN A 103 34.55 1.33 -9.13
N ALA A 104 35.06 0.29 -8.46
CA ALA A 104 34.50 -0.20 -7.21
C ALA A 104 34.71 0.80 -6.07
N TYR A 105 35.89 1.41 -6.02
CA TYR A 105 36.22 2.50 -5.09
C TYR A 105 35.23 3.66 -5.24
N LYS A 106 35.01 4.14 -6.47
CA LYS A 106 34.05 5.23 -6.74
C LYS A 106 32.63 4.86 -6.32
N ALA A 107 32.19 3.63 -6.61
CA ALA A 107 30.87 3.14 -6.23
C ALA A 107 30.69 3.09 -4.70
N PHE A 108 31.65 2.51 -3.97
CA PHE A 108 31.60 2.45 -2.51
C PHE A 108 31.69 3.83 -1.86
N VAL A 109 32.59 4.70 -2.32
CA VAL A 109 32.68 6.08 -1.81
C VAL A 109 31.38 6.84 -2.05
N TYR A 110 30.77 6.69 -3.22
CA TYR A 110 29.46 7.30 -3.51
C TYR A 110 28.37 6.77 -2.58
N ALA A 111 28.33 5.46 -2.36
CA ALA A 111 27.37 4.81 -1.46
C ALA A 111 27.54 5.28 -0.01
N VAL A 112 28.78 5.32 0.50
CA VAL A 112 29.10 5.76 1.86
C VAL A 112 28.77 7.25 2.05
N LYS A 113 29.13 8.12 1.10
CA LYS A 113 28.78 9.55 1.13
C LYS A 113 27.28 9.79 1.25
N ASN A 114 26.49 9.04 0.49
CA ASN A 114 25.03 9.19 0.45
C ASN A 114 24.31 8.35 1.52
N HIS A 115 25.05 7.78 2.48
CA HIS A 115 24.51 6.95 3.57
C HIS A 115 23.63 5.82 3.02
N TYR A 116 24.19 5.03 2.11
CA TYR A 116 23.49 3.90 1.54
C TYR A 116 23.23 2.82 2.60
N TRP A 117 22.01 2.30 2.58
CA TRP A 117 21.60 1.13 3.33
C TRP A 117 21.28 0.01 2.34
N TYR A 118 21.31 -1.21 2.84
CA TYR A 118 20.91 -2.41 2.11
C TYR A 118 19.87 -3.18 2.88
N GLN A 119 19.04 -3.90 2.15
CA GLN A 119 17.98 -4.75 2.67
C GLN A 119 18.26 -6.21 2.33
N MET A 120 18.02 -7.06 3.33
CA MET A 120 18.04 -8.51 3.18
C MET A 120 16.81 -9.10 3.88
N TYR A 121 16.51 -10.36 3.58
CA TYR A 121 15.43 -11.11 4.23
C TYR A 121 15.91 -12.47 4.69
N ILE A 122 15.45 -12.89 5.87
CA ILE A 122 15.51 -14.27 6.36
C ILE A 122 14.11 -14.61 6.83
N ASP A 123 13.48 -15.66 6.27
CA ASP A 123 12.14 -16.11 6.69
C ASP A 123 11.09 -14.96 6.67
N ASP A 124 11.11 -14.16 5.60
CA ASP A 124 10.35 -12.91 5.40
C ASP A 124 10.64 -11.76 6.38
N LEU A 125 11.53 -11.94 7.35
CA LEU A 125 11.89 -10.89 8.29
C LEU A 125 12.90 -9.93 7.64
N PRO A 126 12.56 -8.63 7.50
CA PRO A 126 13.46 -7.66 6.89
C PRO A 126 14.62 -7.33 7.81
N ILE A 127 15.79 -7.22 7.20
CA ILE A 127 17.05 -6.88 7.85
C ILE A 127 17.65 -5.70 7.10
N TRP A 128 18.07 -4.68 7.83
CA TRP A 128 18.72 -3.51 7.25
C TRP A 128 20.13 -3.36 7.79
N GLY A 129 21.06 -3.00 6.91
CA GLY A 129 22.43 -2.65 7.28
C GLY A 129 22.89 -1.43 6.52
N ILE A 130 23.87 -0.72 7.09
CA ILE A 130 24.55 0.40 6.42
C ILE A 130 25.79 -0.13 5.71
N VAL A 131 26.09 0.42 4.53
CA VAL A 131 27.27 0.01 3.75
C VAL A 131 28.56 0.41 4.47
N GLY A 132 28.60 1.63 5.00
CA GLY A 132 29.79 2.18 5.63
C GLY A 132 29.52 3.51 6.32
N GLU A 133 30.58 4.17 6.77
CA GLU A 133 30.52 5.42 7.51
C GLU A 133 31.61 6.38 7.04
N VAL A 134 31.31 7.68 7.12
CA VAL A 134 32.27 8.76 6.88
C VAL A 134 32.82 9.20 8.23
N ASP A 135 34.15 9.15 8.40
CA ASP A 135 34.83 9.60 9.62
C ASP A 135 35.89 10.64 9.23
N GLY A 136 35.50 11.92 9.37
CA GLY A 136 36.25 13.07 8.85
C GLY A 136 36.28 13.09 7.33
N ASP A 137 37.49 13.10 6.75
CA ASP A 137 37.72 13.08 5.30
C ASP A 137 37.88 11.65 4.74
N ASN A 138 37.88 10.63 5.61
CA ASN A 138 38.11 9.24 5.24
C ASN A 138 36.79 8.47 5.14
N TYR A 139 36.73 7.55 4.18
CA TYR A 139 35.58 6.68 3.93
C TYR A 139 35.88 5.27 4.44
N TYR A 140 34.97 4.72 5.23
CA TYR A 140 35.10 3.37 5.78
C TYR A 140 33.94 2.51 5.32
N ILE A 141 34.20 1.21 5.18
CA ILE A 141 33.20 0.18 4.88
C ILE A 141 33.15 -0.84 6.00
N TRP A 142 31.96 -1.35 6.28
CA TRP A 142 31.78 -2.43 7.25
C TRP A 142 31.99 -3.79 6.58
N THR A 143 32.93 -4.58 7.11
CA THR A 143 33.36 -5.84 6.48
C THR A 143 32.82 -7.08 7.16
N HIS A 144 32.46 -6.98 8.45
CA HIS A 144 31.93 -8.09 9.23
C HIS A 144 30.42 -7.95 9.47
N LYS A 145 29.66 -9.00 9.11
CA LYS A 145 28.21 -9.08 9.31
C LYS A 145 27.90 -10.11 10.39
N LYS A 146 27.45 -9.67 11.55
CA LYS A 146 27.07 -10.54 12.66
C LYS A 146 25.55 -10.66 12.74
N PHE A 147 25.05 -11.87 12.51
CA PHE A 147 23.64 -12.19 12.56
C PHE A 147 23.29 -12.79 13.92
N ASP A 148 22.44 -12.10 14.68
CA ASP A 148 21.83 -12.60 15.90
C ASP A 148 20.39 -13.02 15.60
N ILE A 149 20.16 -14.33 15.52
CA ILE A 149 18.87 -14.90 15.12
C ILE A 149 18.15 -15.47 16.34
N GLY A 150 16.97 -14.92 16.63
CA GLY A 150 16.06 -15.36 17.67
C GLY A 150 15.14 -16.48 17.16
N TYR A 151 15.05 -17.58 17.91
CA TYR A 151 14.12 -18.67 17.59
C TYR A 151 13.20 -18.99 18.76
N ASN A 152 11.98 -19.44 18.45
CA ASN A 152 11.03 -20.00 19.40
C ASN A 152 10.51 -21.34 18.88
N GLY A 153 10.90 -22.44 19.55
CA GLY A 153 10.62 -23.79 19.08
C GLY A 153 11.34 -24.10 17.77
N ASN A 154 10.56 -24.28 16.70
CA ASN A 154 11.05 -24.61 15.36
C ASN A 154 10.84 -23.45 14.37
N ARG A 155 10.68 -22.22 14.87
CA ARG A 155 10.42 -21.04 14.04
C ARG A 155 11.38 -19.91 14.36
N ILE A 156 11.69 -19.11 13.35
CA ILE A 156 12.46 -17.89 13.47
C ILE A 156 11.49 -16.77 13.86
N VAL A 157 11.85 -15.99 14.88
CA VAL A 157 10.98 -14.94 15.45
C VAL A 157 11.65 -13.58 15.49
N GLU A 158 12.97 -13.51 15.38
CA GLU A 158 13.70 -12.25 15.37
C GLU A 158 15.00 -12.41 14.60
N VAL A 159 15.40 -11.37 13.87
CA VAL A 159 16.73 -11.29 13.29
C VAL A 159 17.31 -9.91 13.56
N ASN A 160 18.54 -9.88 14.05
CA ASN A 160 19.33 -8.67 14.23
C ASN A 160 20.63 -8.78 13.45
N LEU A 161 21.00 -7.68 12.79
CA LEU A 161 22.28 -7.55 12.12
C LEU A 161 23.11 -6.50 12.85
N THR A 162 24.32 -6.89 13.23
CA THR A 162 25.34 -5.95 13.70
C THR A 162 26.46 -5.91 12.67
N ALA A 163 26.77 -4.71 12.17
CA ALA A 163 27.91 -4.48 11.30
C ALA A 163 29.12 -4.18 12.19
N GLU A 164 30.17 -4.99 12.09
CA GLU A 164 31.41 -4.83 12.85
C GLU A 164 32.60 -4.69 11.87
N ASN A 165 33.77 -4.32 12.39
CA ASN A 165 35.03 -4.11 11.65
C ASN A 165 34.92 -3.06 10.53
N LYS A 166 35.32 -1.82 10.85
CA LYS A 166 35.46 -0.75 9.87
C LYS A 166 36.83 -0.82 9.20
N GLU A 167 36.85 -0.94 7.89
CA GLU A 167 38.09 -0.91 7.08
C GLU A 167 38.09 0.35 6.20
N PRO A 168 39.23 1.07 6.08
CA PRO A 168 39.31 2.24 5.23
C PRO A 168 39.24 1.84 3.75
N LEU A 169 38.45 2.57 2.97
CA LEU A 169 38.41 2.40 1.52
C LEU A 169 39.65 3.06 0.91
N THR A 170 40.53 2.25 0.34
CA THR A 170 41.67 2.71 -0.47
C THR A 170 41.65 2.05 -1.85
N PRO A 171 42.12 2.75 -2.90
CA PRO A 171 42.23 2.15 -4.24
C PRO A 171 43.17 0.94 -4.21
N ASP A 172 42.79 -0.11 -4.93
CA ASP A 172 43.53 -1.38 -5.07
C ASP A 172 43.70 -2.20 -3.78
N ALA A 173 43.02 -1.83 -2.69
CA ALA A 173 42.99 -2.65 -1.48
C ALA A 173 42.15 -3.92 -1.68
N ILE A 174 42.54 -4.98 -0.98
CA ILE A 174 41.79 -6.23 -0.90
C ILE A 174 41.03 -6.23 0.42
N ILE A 175 39.70 -6.23 0.32
CA ILE A 175 38.79 -6.23 1.47
C ILE A 175 38.12 -7.60 1.56
N THR A 176 38.31 -8.29 2.68
CA THR A 176 37.68 -9.59 2.92
C THR A 176 36.40 -9.42 3.72
N PHE A 177 35.26 -9.79 3.13
CA PHE A 177 33.99 -9.79 3.83
C PHE A 177 33.82 -11.07 4.64
N THR A 178 33.31 -10.93 5.86
CA THR A 178 33.13 -12.04 6.80
C THR A 178 31.73 -12.00 7.41
N TYR A 179 31.25 -13.14 7.89
CA TYR A 179 29.99 -13.25 8.60
C TYR A 179 30.09 -14.18 9.81
N GLU A 180 29.22 -13.95 10.79
CA GLU A 180 29.05 -14.80 11.98
C GLU A 180 27.54 -14.99 12.21
N VAL A 181 27.13 -16.15 12.71
CA VAL A 181 25.73 -16.43 13.05
C VAL A 181 25.62 -16.95 14.48
N ASN A 182 24.82 -16.26 15.28
CA ASN A 182 24.52 -16.58 16.66
C ASN A 182 23.02 -16.81 16.85
N TRP A 183 22.65 -18.02 17.24
CA TRP A 183 21.27 -18.39 17.55
C TRP A 183 20.97 -18.20 19.03
N LYS A 184 19.87 -17.51 19.32
CA LYS A 184 19.40 -17.23 20.69
C LYS A 184 17.95 -17.68 20.83
N LYS A 185 17.64 -18.37 21.93
CA LYS A 185 16.25 -18.74 22.23
C LYS A 185 15.49 -17.49 22.69
N SER A 186 14.33 -17.24 22.09
CA SER A 186 13.45 -16.12 22.43
C SER A 186 12.08 -16.62 22.90
N ASN A 187 11.39 -15.80 23.70
CA ASN A 187 10.04 -16.07 24.19
C ASN A 187 8.95 -15.38 23.34
N ILE A 188 9.33 -14.65 22.29
CA ILE A 188 8.40 -13.98 21.37
C ILE A 188 7.59 -15.04 20.62
N LYS A 189 6.27 -14.86 20.55
CA LYS A 189 5.40 -15.74 19.77
C LYS A 189 5.57 -15.44 18.28
N PHE A 190 5.36 -16.46 17.45
CA PHE A 190 5.47 -16.30 16.00
C PHE A 190 4.55 -15.22 15.43
N GLU A 191 3.34 -15.07 15.97
CA GLU A 191 2.36 -14.07 15.54
C GLU A 191 2.84 -12.63 15.78
N ASP A 192 3.59 -12.42 16.87
CA ASP A 192 4.07 -11.10 17.31
C ASP A 192 5.44 -10.75 16.69
N ARG A 193 5.99 -11.60 15.80
CA ARG A 193 7.36 -11.44 15.27
C ARG A 193 7.57 -10.14 14.47
N PHE A 194 6.50 -9.60 13.90
CA PHE A 194 6.55 -8.37 13.10
C PHE A 194 6.33 -7.09 13.92
N ASP A 195 5.92 -7.19 15.18
CA ASP A 195 5.59 -6.01 16.01
C ASP A 195 6.75 -5.03 16.11
N LYS A 196 7.99 -5.55 16.15
CA LYS A 196 9.22 -4.75 16.16
C LYS A 196 9.36 -3.82 14.95
N TYR A 197 8.85 -4.23 13.78
CA TYR A 197 8.97 -3.47 12.54
C TYR A 197 7.80 -2.51 12.33
N LEU A 198 6.70 -2.72 13.05
CA LEU A 198 5.46 -1.96 12.91
C LEU A 198 5.35 -0.81 13.92
N ASP A 199 6.42 -0.47 14.66
CA ASP A 199 6.35 0.49 15.77
C ASP A 199 5.68 1.82 15.33
N PRO A 200 4.47 2.11 15.85
CA PRO A 200 3.62 3.21 15.38
C PRO A 200 4.20 4.60 15.67
N ASN A 201 5.16 4.71 16.59
CA ASN A 201 5.78 5.99 16.95
C ASN A 201 6.48 6.65 15.75
N PHE A 202 7.02 5.86 14.83
CA PHE A 202 7.78 6.33 13.67
C PHE A 202 6.89 6.84 12.52
N PHE A 203 5.74 6.21 12.28
CA PHE A 203 4.91 6.50 11.09
C PHE A 203 3.76 7.49 11.33
N GLN A 204 3.26 7.63 12.57
CA GLN A 204 1.98 8.31 12.79
C GLN A 204 2.08 9.84 12.92
N HIS A 205 3.20 10.40 13.39
CA HIS A 205 3.21 11.80 13.84
C HIS A 205 3.03 12.86 12.75
N ARG A 206 3.45 12.62 11.50
CA ARG A 206 3.38 13.65 10.44
C ARG A 206 2.21 13.49 9.45
N ILE A 207 1.73 12.27 9.23
CA ILE A 207 0.78 12.01 8.13
C ILE A 207 -0.67 12.22 8.59
N HIS A 208 -1.01 11.90 9.85
CA HIS A 208 -2.39 12.01 10.33
C HIS A 208 -2.90 13.46 10.36
N TRP A 209 -2.09 14.41 10.82
CA TRP A 209 -2.50 15.82 10.86
C TRP A 209 -2.64 16.45 9.46
N PHE A 210 -1.87 15.99 8.47
CA PHE A 210 -2.00 16.42 7.08
C PHE A 210 -3.35 16.01 6.45
N SER A 211 -3.82 14.79 6.74
CA SER A 211 -5.14 14.32 6.31
C SER A 211 -6.28 15.12 6.97
N ILE A 212 -6.16 15.42 8.27
CA ILE A 212 -7.11 16.27 9.00
C ILE A 212 -7.18 17.66 8.36
N PHE A 213 -6.03 18.29 8.09
CA PHE A 213 -5.98 19.61 7.46
C PHE A 213 -6.62 19.61 6.06
N ASN A 214 -6.32 18.61 5.23
CA ASN A 214 -6.88 18.48 3.89
C ASN A 214 -8.42 18.36 3.91
N SER A 215 -8.97 17.55 4.82
CA SER A 215 -10.42 17.43 4.98
C SER A 215 -11.06 18.71 5.53
N PHE A 216 -10.41 19.40 6.46
CA PHE A 216 -10.89 20.63 7.06
C PHE A 216 -10.97 21.80 6.07
N MET A 217 -9.96 21.95 5.21
CA MET A 217 -9.95 22.97 4.15
C MET A 217 -11.12 22.80 3.17
N MET A 218 -11.47 21.57 2.82
CA MET A 218 -12.63 21.27 1.95
C MET A 218 -13.95 21.70 2.60
N VAL A 219 -14.12 21.47 3.91
CA VAL A 219 -15.33 21.88 4.63
C VAL A 219 -15.47 23.41 4.66
N ILE A 220 -14.39 24.15 4.95
CA ILE A 220 -14.40 25.62 4.93
C ILE A 220 -14.77 26.14 3.54
N PHE A 221 -14.20 25.54 2.49
CA PHE A 221 -14.49 25.93 1.12
C PHE A 221 -15.97 25.71 0.75
N LEU A 222 -16.52 24.55 1.08
CA LEU A 222 -17.95 24.24 0.86
C LEU A 222 -18.87 25.19 1.62
N VAL A 223 -18.60 25.44 2.90
CA VAL A 223 -19.38 26.40 3.71
C VAL A 223 -19.29 27.81 3.14
N GLY A 224 -18.12 28.24 2.67
CA GLY A 224 -17.91 29.52 2.02
C GLY A 224 -18.74 29.68 0.74
N LEU A 225 -18.75 28.68 -0.13
CA LEU A 225 -19.57 28.68 -1.35
C LEU A 225 -21.07 28.72 -1.04
N VAL A 226 -21.53 27.88 -0.11
CA VAL A 226 -22.95 27.86 0.29
C VAL A 226 -23.37 29.21 0.89
N SER A 227 -22.55 29.77 1.77
CA SER A 227 -22.79 31.08 2.39
C SER A 227 -22.83 32.19 1.33
N MET A 228 -21.92 32.19 0.35
CA MET A 228 -21.92 33.15 -0.74
C MET A 228 -23.20 33.07 -1.59
N ILE A 229 -23.65 31.86 -1.92
CA ILE A 229 -24.91 31.65 -2.67
C ILE A 229 -26.09 32.18 -1.85
N LEU A 230 -26.18 31.81 -0.57
CA LEU A 230 -27.26 32.24 0.32
C LEU A 230 -27.27 33.75 0.54
N MET A 231 -26.10 34.38 0.73
CA MET A 231 -26.01 35.84 0.82
C MET A 231 -26.41 36.53 -0.49
N ARG A 232 -26.08 35.92 -1.63
CA ARG A 232 -26.48 36.44 -2.95
C ARG A 232 -27.98 36.32 -3.17
N THR A 233 -28.61 35.23 -2.76
CA THR A 233 -30.07 35.08 -2.84
C THR A 233 -30.77 36.03 -1.87
N LEU A 234 -30.32 36.10 -0.60
CA LEU A 234 -30.92 36.99 0.40
C LEU A 234 -30.83 38.47 0.00
N ARG A 235 -29.69 38.94 -0.51
CA ARG A 235 -29.58 40.33 -1.00
C ARG A 235 -30.51 40.60 -2.19
N LYS A 236 -30.66 39.63 -3.09
CA LYS A 236 -31.56 39.73 -4.24
C LYS A 236 -33.03 39.77 -3.80
N ASP A 237 -33.41 38.91 -2.86
CA ASP A 237 -34.77 38.81 -2.36
C ASP A 237 -35.11 40.04 -1.50
N TYR A 238 -34.22 40.48 -0.62
CA TYR A 238 -34.39 41.71 0.16
C TYR A 238 -34.58 42.94 -0.74
N ALA A 239 -33.75 43.10 -1.78
CA ALA A 239 -33.87 44.20 -2.74
C ALA A 239 -35.15 44.14 -3.60
N ARG A 240 -35.77 42.96 -3.70
CA ARG A 240 -37.07 42.79 -4.36
C ARG A 240 -38.19 43.24 -3.43
N TYR A 241 -38.22 42.74 -2.20
CA TYR A 241 -39.25 43.10 -1.22
C TYR A 241 -39.18 44.57 -0.79
N SER A 242 -37.99 45.17 -0.68
CA SER A 242 -37.88 46.60 -0.37
C SER A 242 -38.40 47.49 -1.50
N LYS A 243 -38.41 46.99 -2.75
CA LYS A 243 -39.02 47.70 -3.88
C LYS A 243 -40.53 47.48 -3.93
N ASP A 244 -40.99 46.29 -3.54
CA ASP A 244 -42.42 46.00 -3.44
C ASP A 244 -43.06 46.80 -2.29
N ASP A 245 -42.40 47.08 -1.15
CA ASP A 245 -42.91 47.99 -0.09
C ASP A 245 -43.09 49.45 -0.59
N ASP A 246 -42.16 49.96 -1.42
CA ASP A 246 -42.25 51.31 -2.01
C ASP A 246 -43.29 51.38 -3.15
N LEU A 247 -43.59 50.25 -3.79
CA LEU A 247 -44.65 50.11 -4.79
C LEU A 247 -46.00 49.77 -4.15
N ASP A 248 -46.04 49.13 -2.98
CA ASP A 248 -47.26 48.75 -2.26
C ASP A 248 -48.04 49.99 -1.84
N ASP A 249 -47.40 51.11 -1.49
CA ASP A 249 -48.14 52.35 -1.21
C ASP A 249 -48.82 52.97 -2.46
N LEU A 250 -48.43 52.57 -3.68
CA LEU A 250 -49.02 53.04 -4.95
C LEU A 250 -49.88 51.96 -5.64
N GLU A 251 -49.58 50.68 -5.43
CA GLU A 251 -50.23 49.52 -6.05
C GLU A 251 -51.31 48.90 -5.15
N LYS A 252 -51.29 49.11 -3.82
CA LYS A 252 -52.35 48.64 -2.91
C LYS A 252 -53.72 49.30 -3.15
N ASP A 253 -53.76 50.41 -3.89
CA ASP A 253 -55.02 51.04 -4.35
C ASP A 253 -55.48 50.52 -5.74
N LEU A 254 -54.66 49.73 -6.45
CA LEU A 254 -54.94 49.28 -7.83
C LEU A 254 -54.69 47.78 -8.15
N GLY A 255 -54.03 47.00 -7.27
CA GLY A 255 -53.43 45.70 -7.62
C GLY A 255 -54.00 44.45 -6.94
N ASP A 256 -54.97 44.57 -6.04
CA ASP A 256 -55.46 43.46 -5.19
C ASP A 256 -56.30 42.37 -5.92
N GLU A 257 -56.22 42.29 -7.26
CA GLU A 257 -56.96 41.33 -8.10
C GLU A 257 -56.12 40.53 -9.12
N TYR A 258 -54.88 40.13 -8.81
CA TYR A 258 -54.18 39.15 -9.66
C TYR A 258 -53.83 37.86 -8.91
N GLY A 259 -54.55 36.77 -9.25
CA GLY A 259 -54.12 35.42 -8.90
C GLY A 259 -55.24 34.38 -8.77
N TRP A 260 -54.89 33.26 -8.15
CA TRP A 260 -55.71 32.06 -7.91
C TRP A 260 -57.09 32.32 -7.28
N LYS A 261 -57.30 33.48 -6.66
CA LYS A 261 -58.57 33.94 -6.10
C LYS A 261 -59.65 34.20 -7.17
N GLN A 262 -59.26 34.71 -8.35
CA GLN A 262 -60.18 34.88 -9.50
C GLN A 262 -60.49 33.53 -10.17
N VAL A 263 -59.51 32.61 -10.16
CA VAL A 263 -59.60 31.31 -10.84
C VAL A 263 -60.43 30.29 -10.07
N HIS A 264 -60.62 30.46 -8.76
CA HIS A 264 -61.42 29.55 -7.93
C HIS A 264 -62.89 29.45 -8.39
N GLY A 265 -63.42 30.49 -9.07
CA GLY A 265 -64.76 30.48 -9.67
C GLY A 265 -64.86 29.80 -11.04
N ASP A 266 -63.74 29.67 -11.77
CA ASP A 266 -63.72 29.11 -13.13
C ASP A 266 -63.39 27.61 -13.18
N VAL A 267 -62.81 27.04 -12.11
CA VAL A 267 -62.54 25.59 -11.98
C VAL A 267 -63.81 24.74 -12.08
N PHE A 268 -64.99 25.30 -11.79
CA PHE A 268 -66.26 24.58 -11.81
C PHE A 268 -67.17 24.92 -13.00
N ARG A 269 -66.67 25.67 -14.00
CA ARG A 269 -67.48 26.03 -15.16
C ARG A 269 -67.56 24.85 -16.14
N PRO A 270 -68.74 24.28 -16.43
CA PRO A 270 -68.85 23.20 -17.40
C PRO A 270 -68.50 23.70 -18.81
N VAL A 271 -67.74 22.91 -19.56
CA VAL A 271 -67.31 23.25 -20.93
C VAL A 271 -68.54 23.37 -21.85
N PRO A 272 -68.64 24.38 -22.73
CA PRO A 272 -69.71 24.43 -23.72
C PRO A 272 -69.65 23.19 -24.62
N HIS A 273 -70.77 22.48 -24.74
CA HIS A 273 -70.90 21.21 -25.46
C HIS A 273 -70.19 20.00 -24.82
N LEU A 274 -70.49 19.74 -23.53
CA LEU A 274 -70.03 18.58 -22.75
C LEU A 274 -70.11 17.23 -23.50
N ALA A 275 -71.16 17.02 -24.32
CA ALA A 275 -71.37 15.77 -25.06
C ALA A 275 -70.35 15.55 -26.20
N LEU A 276 -69.89 16.60 -26.89
CA LEU A 276 -68.85 16.48 -27.92
C LEU A 276 -67.48 16.22 -27.28
N PHE A 277 -67.22 16.90 -26.15
CA PHE A 277 -65.99 16.71 -25.39
C PHE A 277 -65.88 15.30 -24.80
N SER A 278 -66.97 14.76 -24.24
CA SER A 278 -67.00 13.38 -23.73
C SER A 278 -66.90 12.34 -24.85
N ALA A 279 -67.48 12.60 -26.03
CA ALA A 279 -67.35 11.74 -27.19
C ALA A 279 -65.91 11.70 -27.75
N LEU A 280 -65.22 12.85 -27.80
CA LEU A 280 -63.81 12.95 -28.23
C LEU A 280 -62.86 12.21 -27.27
N ILE A 281 -63.02 12.41 -25.96
CA ILE A 281 -62.18 11.71 -24.97
C ILE A 281 -62.52 10.22 -24.89
N GLY A 282 -63.80 9.87 -25.01
CA GLY A 282 -64.24 8.47 -25.08
C GLY A 282 -63.69 7.74 -26.30
N ALA A 283 -63.68 8.38 -27.47
CA ALA A 283 -63.12 7.82 -28.70
C ALA A 283 -61.60 7.61 -28.62
N VAL A 284 -60.86 8.53 -27.99
CA VAL A 284 -59.40 8.39 -27.78
C VAL A 284 -59.06 7.19 -26.89
N LYS A 285 -59.89 6.88 -25.88
CA LYS A 285 -59.68 5.73 -24.99
C LYS A 285 -60.04 4.39 -25.65
N VAL A 286 -61.03 4.38 -26.56
CA VAL A 286 -61.40 3.19 -27.34
C VAL A 286 -60.35 2.88 -28.42
N PHE A 287 -59.80 3.89 -29.10
CA PHE A 287 -58.77 3.71 -30.14
C PHE A 287 -57.45 3.14 -29.59
N HIS A 288 -57.03 3.55 -28.38
CA HIS A 288 -55.82 3.03 -27.76
C HIS A 288 -55.97 1.59 -27.24
N THR A 289 -57.19 1.16 -26.93
CA THR A 289 -57.46 -0.20 -26.41
C THR A 289 -57.62 -1.22 -27.54
N THR A 290 -58.12 -0.82 -28.72
CA THR A 290 -58.21 -1.70 -29.89
C THR A 290 -56.91 -1.84 -30.68
N GLN A 291 -56.03 -0.83 -30.69
CA GLN A 291 -54.67 -1.00 -31.25
C GLN A 291 -53.72 -1.82 -30.36
N GLY A 292 -53.98 -1.91 -29.05
CA GLY A 292 -53.20 -2.74 -28.12
C GLY A 292 -53.49 -4.25 -28.17
N LEU A 293 -54.63 -4.67 -28.73
CA LEU A 293 -55.04 -6.08 -28.81
C LEU A 293 -54.87 -6.72 -30.20
N SER A 294 -54.66 -5.92 -31.27
CA SER A 294 -54.39 -6.46 -32.62
C SER A 294 -52.88 -6.65 -32.93
N GLY A 295 -51.97 -6.24 -32.04
CA GLY A 295 -50.52 -6.31 -32.24
C GLY A 295 -49.78 -7.47 -31.56
N LYS A 296 -50.51 -8.39 -30.91
CA LYS A 296 -49.96 -9.62 -30.30
C LYS A 296 -50.71 -10.85 -30.78
N GLY A 297 -50.41 -11.29 -32.00
CA GLY A 297 -50.92 -12.54 -32.55
C GLY A 297 -50.62 -12.69 -34.03
N LEU A 298 -49.34 -12.89 -34.38
CA LEU A 298 -48.84 -13.60 -35.57
C LEU A 298 -47.32 -13.35 -35.68
N LYS A 299 -46.57 -14.11 -34.86
CA LYS A 299 -45.23 -14.58 -35.17
C LYS A 299 -45.36 -16.09 -35.23
N ASP A 300 -45.57 -16.60 -36.44
CA ASP A 300 -44.95 -17.79 -37.00
C ASP A 300 -44.60 -17.43 -38.45
#